data_AF-A0A3S0DUE9-F1
#
_entry.id   AF-A0A3S0DUE9-F1
#
_cell.length_a   1.000
_cell.length_b   1.000
_cell.length_c   1.000
_cell.angle_alpha   90.00
_cell.angle_beta   90.00
_cell.angle_gamma   90.00
#
_symmetry.space_group_name_H-M   'P 1'
#
loop_
_entity.id
_entity.type
_entity.pdbx_description
1 polymer ?
#
loop_
_entity_poly.entity_id
_entity_poly.type
_entity_poly.pdbx_seq_one_letter_code
_entity_poly.pdbx_strand_id
1 'polypeptide(L)'
;MSYQPFKNSNHNLQFQTLHLSEILTYGLGFSPRDCQYMPLQQINGGHFILEGKANPFMLDVNGQKQYYQRELCWSLADKQNLIDAIYNYCDIGKFVIVRRSYDYLEKMIQAGHLDGLAFHELVDGKQRLTAIADFMQGKFEDSNGQNYASLDIVEKRKFLGYTKCSLALMENADDQQIKQAFLSVNHTAMPMSIEHINFIKSINI
;
A
#
# COMPACT_ATOMS: atom_id res chain seq x y z
N MET A 1 -40.60 -6.43 -0.17
CA MET A 1 -39.24 -6.69 -0.68
C MET A 1 -38.53 -7.59 0.32
N SER A 2 -38.02 -8.75 -0.12
CA SER A 2 -37.25 -9.65 0.74
C SER A 2 -35.89 -9.03 1.08
N TYR A 3 -35.51 -9.05 2.35
CA TYR A 3 -34.19 -8.63 2.80
C TYR A 3 -33.10 -9.47 2.11
N GLN A 4 -32.26 -8.81 1.32
CA GLN A 4 -31.13 -9.39 0.60
C GLN A 4 -29.84 -8.80 1.21
N PRO A 5 -29.23 -9.47 2.20
CA PRO A 5 -28.06 -8.95 2.91
C PRO A 5 -26.81 -8.86 2.03
N PHE A 6 -26.70 -9.72 1.01
CA PHE A 6 -25.56 -9.77 0.09
C PHE A 6 -25.91 -9.09 -1.24
N LYS A 7 -25.89 -7.76 -1.26
CA LYS A 7 -26.25 -6.97 -2.46
C LYS A 7 -25.18 -6.94 -3.54
N ASN A 8 -23.93 -7.24 -3.21
CA ASN A 8 -22.81 -7.19 -4.14
C ASN A 8 -21.83 -8.31 -3.83
N SER A 9 -21.68 -9.27 -4.75
CA SER A 9 -20.79 -10.43 -4.64
C SER A 9 -19.61 -10.36 -5.62
N ASN A 10 -19.56 -9.35 -6.48
CA ASN A 10 -18.49 -9.17 -7.46
C ASN A 10 -17.36 -8.36 -6.85
N HIS A 11 -16.34 -9.04 -6.36
CA HIS A 11 -15.09 -8.42 -5.93
C HIS A 11 -13.94 -8.94 -6.80
N ASN A 12 -13.33 -8.04 -7.56
CA ASN A 12 -12.10 -8.32 -8.31
C ASN A 12 -10.90 -8.29 -7.34
N LEU A 13 -10.89 -9.22 -6.38
CA LEU A 13 -9.89 -9.32 -5.32
C LEU A 13 -9.28 -10.73 -5.33
N GLN A 14 -7.97 -10.79 -5.56
CA GLN A 14 -7.21 -12.04 -5.46
C GLN A 14 -6.34 -12.02 -4.20
N PHE A 15 -6.41 -13.10 -3.41
CA PHE A 15 -5.57 -13.26 -2.22
C PHE A 15 -4.33 -14.07 -2.58
N GLN A 16 -3.16 -13.52 -2.28
CA GLN A 16 -1.87 -14.16 -2.49
C GLN A 16 -1.04 -14.08 -1.20
N THR A 17 -0.34 -15.15 -0.88
CA THR A 17 0.71 -15.14 0.14
C THR A 17 2.01 -14.84 -0.55
N LEU A 18 2.60 -13.68 -0.23
CA LEU A 18 3.89 -13.25 -0.74
C LEU A 18 4.86 -13.03 0.41
N HIS A 19 6.14 -12.98 0.08
CA HIS A 19 7.17 -12.59 1.05
C HIS A 19 7.04 -11.09 1.35
N LEU A 20 7.38 -10.68 2.58
CA LEU A 20 7.39 -9.27 2.97
C LEU A 20 8.23 -8.41 2.00
N SER A 21 9.33 -8.96 1.49
CA SER A 21 10.15 -8.30 0.47
C SER A 21 9.36 -7.90 -0.78
N GLU A 22 8.49 -8.77 -1.28
CA GLU A 22 7.70 -8.51 -2.49
C GLU A 22 6.60 -7.46 -2.21
N ILE A 23 5.98 -7.54 -1.04
CA ILE A 23 4.94 -6.58 -0.63
C ILE A 23 5.54 -5.18 -0.44
N LEU A 24 6.77 -5.06 0.05
CA LEU A 24 7.49 -3.78 0.13
C LEU A 24 7.74 -3.19 -1.26
N THR A 25 8.14 -4.03 -2.22
CA THR A 25 8.37 -3.61 -3.60
C THR A 25 7.05 -3.16 -4.26
N TYR A 26 5.99 -3.95 -4.21
CA TYR A 26 4.71 -3.58 -4.82
C TYR A 26 4.01 -2.43 -4.09
N GLY A 27 4.03 -2.42 -2.76
CA GLY A 27 3.30 -1.42 -1.99
C GLY A 27 3.95 -0.04 -1.98
N LEU A 28 5.29 0.01 -2.00
CA LEU A 28 6.03 1.26 -1.82
C LEU A 28 7.03 1.57 -2.93
N GLY A 29 7.27 0.64 -3.86
CA GLY A 29 8.45 0.73 -4.73
C GLY A 29 9.73 0.68 -3.92
N PHE A 30 9.78 -0.07 -2.82
CA PHE A 30 10.95 -0.15 -1.95
C PHE A 30 11.80 -1.38 -2.32
N SER A 31 13.10 -1.19 -2.53
CA SER A 31 14.08 -2.27 -2.71
C SER A 31 14.52 -2.77 -1.34
N PRO A 32 14.11 -3.98 -0.92
CA PRO A 32 14.54 -4.54 0.36
C PRO A 32 16.02 -4.93 0.36
N ARG A 33 16.58 -5.14 -0.83
CA ARG A 33 18.00 -5.44 -1.04
C ARG A 33 18.87 -4.23 -0.68
N ASP A 34 18.50 -3.07 -1.19
CA ASP A 34 19.29 -1.85 -1.06
C ASP A 34 18.83 -0.98 0.12
N CYS A 35 17.71 -1.36 0.76
CA CYS A 35 17.03 -0.60 1.81
C CYS A 35 16.66 0.82 1.36
N GLN A 36 16.27 0.99 0.10
CA GLN A 36 15.99 2.28 -0.52
C GLN A 36 14.77 2.23 -1.44
N TYR A 37 14.13 3.38 -1.64
CA TYR A 37 13.08 3.51 -2.65
C TYR A 37 13.69 3.39 -4.04
N MET A 38 13.03 2.61 -4.89
CA MET A 38 13.44 2.38 -6.27
C MET A 38 13.32 3.67 -7.09
N PRO A 39 14.25 3.91 -8.03
CA PRO A 39 14.13 5.03 -8.94
C PRO A 39 12.91 4.85 -9.86
N LEU A 40 12.51 5.96 -10.48
CA LEU A 40 11.51 5.92 -11.55
C LEU A 40 11.98 5.03 -12.69
N GLN A 41 11.06 4.23 -13.22
CA GLN A 41 11.26 3.41 -14.40
C GLN A 41 10.83 4.19 -15.64
N GLN A 42 11.72 4.28 -16.62
CA GLN A 42 11.37 4.84 -17.91
C GLN A 42 10.49 3.85 -18.68
N ILE A 43 9.38 4.34 -19.24
CA ILE A 43 8.51 3.59 -20.13
C ILE A 43 8.56 4.19 -21.55
N ASN A 44 7.91 3.51 -22.50
CA ASN A 44 7.79 3.97 -23.88
C ASN A 44 7.30 5.43 -23.95
N GLY A 45 7.88 6.20 -24.87
CA GLY A 45 7.57 7.63 -25.02
C GLY A 45 8.37 8.56 -24.10
N GLY A 46 9.32 8.05 -23.31
CA GLY A 46 10.21 8.88 -22.47
C GLY A 46 9.59 9.34 -21.15
N HIS A 47 8.46 8.75 -20.77
CA HIS A 47 7.79 9.02 -19.49
C HIS A 47 8.35 8.12 -18.38
N PHE A 48 8.16 8.55 -17.14
CA PHE A 48 8.73 7.91 -15.96
C PHE A 48 7.63 7.50 -14.98
N ILE A 49 7.67 6.25 -14.52
CA ILE A 49 6.64 5.64 -13.68
C ILE A 49 7.28 4.97 -12.47
N LEU A 50 6.60 5.01 -11.32
CA LEU A 50 7.04 4.32 -10.10
C LEU A 50 6.69 2.83 -10.15
N GLU A 51 7.50 1.98 -9.51
CA GLU A 51 7.12 0.57 -9.29
C GLU A 51 5.88 0.48 -8.39
N GLY A 52 5.90 1.21 -7.27
CA GLY A 52 4.81 1.25 -6.30
C GLY A 52 4.70 2.63 -5.65
N LYS A 53 3.49 3.02 -5.22
CA LYS A 53 3.28 4.27 -4.46
C LYS A 53 2.34 4.11 -3.27
N ALA A 54 2.72 4.75 -2.17
CA ALA A 54 1.96 4.77 -0.92
C ALA A 54 0.82 5.82 -0.89
N ASN A 55 0.87 6.80 -1.79
CA ASN A 55 -0.08 7.90 -1.89
C ASN A 55 -0.71 7.98 -3.30
N PRO A 56 -1.53 6.99 -3.68
CA PRO A 56 -2.30 7.08 -4.91
C PRO A 56 -3.36 8.18 -4.85
N PHE A 57 -3.89 8.50 -6.03
CA PHE A 57 -5.00 9.42 -6.22
C PHE A 57 -6.11 8.68 -7.00
N MET A 58 -7.33 9.20 -6.90
CA MET A 58 -8.44 8.89 -7.79
C MET A 58 -8.75 10.12 -8.63
N LEU A 59 -9.32 9.95 -9.82
CA LEU A 59 -9.88 11.05 -10.58
C LEU A 59 -11.34 11.26 -10.19
N ASP A 60 -11.71 12.51 -9.92
CA ASP A 60 -13.12 12.86 -9.76
C ASP A 60 -13.83 13.01 -11.11
N VAL A 61 -15.15 13.24 -11.07
CA VAL A 61 -16.00 13.46 -12.26
C VAL A 61 -15.53 14.61 -13.17
N ASN A 62 -14.69 15.52 -12.67
CA ASN A 62 -14.11 16.63 -13.44
C ASN A 62 -12.68 16.32 -13.93
N GLY A 63 -12.18 15.11 -13.70
CA GLY A 63 -10.81 14.70 -14.04
C GLY A 63 -9.74 15.26 -13.10
N GLN A 64 -10.10 15.75 -11.90
CA GLN A 64 -9.12 16.25 -10.94
C GLN A 64 -8.62 15.15 -10.01
N LYS A 65 -7.33 15.19 -9.68
CA LYS A 65 -6.70 14.23 -8.78
C LYS A 65 -7.13 14.46 -7.33
N GLN A 66 -7.66 13.42 -6.70
CA GLN A 66 -8.04 13.39 -5.30
C GLN A 66 -7.19 12.37 -4.54
N TYR A 67 -6.27 12.87 -3.70
CA TYR A 67 -5.46 12.03 -2.82
C TYR A 67 -6.29 11.60 -1.61
N TYR A 68 -6.40 10.29 -1.41
CA TYR A 68 -7.34 9.72 -0.44
C TYR A 68 -6.65 9.06 0.76
N GLN A 69 -5.32 8.94 0.74
CA GLN A 69 -4.59 8.38 1.87
C GLN A 69 -4.42 9.44 2.97
N ARG A 70 -4.62 9.05 4.23
CA ARG A 70 -4.27 9.91 5.37
C ARG A 70 -2.76 10.03 5.55
N GLU A 71 -2.34 11.06 6.28
CA GLU A 71 -0.94 11.23 6.68
C GLU A 71 -0.44 10.12 7.62
N LEU A 72 0.89 9.98 7.69
CA LEU A 72 1.54 9.05 8.61
C LEU A 72 1.30 9.50 10.06
N CYS A 73 0.73 8.63 10.88
CA CYS A 73 0.28 8.99 12.23
C CYS A 73 0.68 8.00 13.32
N TRP A 74 1.41 6.94 12.98
CA TRP A 74 1.92 5.99 13.96
C TRP A 74 3.02 6.59 14.81
N SER A 75 2.91 6.40 16.13
CA SER A 75 3.95 6.73 17.09
C SER A 75 5.14 5.77 16.97
N LEU A 76 6.27 6.10 17.60
CA LEU A 76 7.41 5.20 17.67
C LEU A 76 7.02 3.84 18.29
N ALA A 77 6.21 3.85 19.35
CA ALA A 77 5.74 2.64 20.00
C ALA A 77 4.90 1.76 19.04
N ASP A 78 4.03 2.36 18.22
CA ASP A 78 3.26 1.61 17.21
C ASP A 78 4.18 0.95 16.17
N LYS A 79 5.21 1.69 15.73
CA LYS A 79 6.21 1.17 14.78
C LYS A 79 7.02 0.03 15.40
N GLN A 80 7.49 0.17 16.64
CA GLN A 80 8.24 -0.86 17.35
C GLN A 80 7.40 -2.12 17.59
N ASN A 81 6.14 -1.96 18.01
CA ASN A 81 5.20 -3.08 18.18
C ASN A 81 5.01 -3.88 16.88
N LEU A 82 5.01 -3.22 15.72
CA LEU A 82 4.96 -3.92 14.43
C LEU A 82 6.23 -4.75 14.19
N ILE A 83 7.41 -4.20 14.47
CA ILE A 83 8.67 -4.93 14.32
C ILE A 83 8.71 -6.15 15.26
N ASP A 84 8.29 -5.98 16.51
CA ASP A 84 8.17 -7.07 17.47
C ASP A 84 7.18 -8.15 17.00
N ALA A 85 6.06 -7.76 16.39
CA ALA A 85 5.11 -8.70 15.82
C ALA A 85 5.72 -9.53 14.68
N ILE A 86 6.57 -8.91 13.83
CA ILE A 86 7.30 -9.62 12.76
C ILE A 86 8.30 -10.62 13.37
N TYR A 87 9.08 -10.21 14.37
CA TYR A 87 10.03 -11.09 15.05
C TYR A 87 9.34 -12.29 15.73
N ASN A 88 8.16 -12.08 16.31
CA ASN A 88 7.36 -13.12 16.95
C ASN A 88 6.52 -13.94 15.95
N TYR A 89 6.66 -13.70 14.64
CA TYR A 89 5.93 -14.40 13.59
C TYR A 89 4.40 -14.31 13.75
N CYS A 90 3.93 -13.23 14.38
CA CYS A 90 2.51 -12.89 14.50
C CYS A 90 1.95 -12.46 13.14
N ASP A 91 0.64 -12.55 12.93
CA ASP A 91 0.00 -12.01 11.72
C ASP A 91 -0.05 -10.47 11.76
N ILE A 92 0.52 -9.78 10.77
CA ILE A 92 0.49 -8.31 10.67
C ILE A 92 -0.61 -7.78 9.75
N GLY A 93 -1.53 -8.65 9.37
CA GLY A 93 -2.74 -8.36 8.61
C GLY A 93 -2.53 -8.36 7.10
N LYS A 94 -3.46 -7.70 6.42
CA LYS A 94 -3.57 -7.66 4.97
C LYS A 94 -3.08 -6.34 4.40
N PHE A 95 -2.51 -6.38 3.21
CA PHE A 95 -2.19 -5.22 2.37
C PHE A 95 -3.09 -5.24 1.14
N VAL A 96 -3.60 -4.09 0.73
CA VAL A 96 -4.43 -3.98 -0.49
C VAL A 96 -3.69 -3.14 -1.50
N ILE A 97 -3.47 -3.72 -2.69
CA ILE A 97 -2.73 -3.08 -3.78
C ILE A 97 -3.55 -3.18 -5.06
N VAL A 98 -3.57 -2.11 -5.83
CA VAL A 98 -4.06 -2.12 -7.22
C VAL A 98 -2.87 -2.28 -8.14
N ARG A 99 -3.00 -3.17 -9.12
CA ARG A 99 -2.03 -3.28 -10.22
C ARG A 99 -2.62 -2.65 -11.48
N ARG A 100 -1.85 -1.75 -12.08
CA ARG A 100 -2.22 -1.02 -13.29
C ARG A 100 -1.56 -1.64 -14.51
N SER A 101 -2.33 -1.80 -15.59
CA SER A 101 -1.82 -2.19 -16.89
C SER A 101 -1.05 -1.05 -17.57
N TYR A 102 -0.21 -1.40 -18.54
CA TYR A 102 0.42 -0.43 -19.45
C TYR A 102 -0.63 0.44 -20.14
N ASP A 103 -1.72 -0.16 -20.64
CA ASP A 103 -2.80 0.58 -21.31
C ASP A 103 -3.44 1.65 -20.41
N TYR A 104 -3.61 1.37 -19.11
CA TYR A 104 -4.09 2.37 -18.16
C TYR A 104 -3.10 3.53 -18.03
N LEU A 105 -1.81 3.21 -17.88
CA LEU A 105 -0.76 4.20 -17.70
C LEU A 105 -0.59 5.08 -18.95
N GLU A 106 -0.64 4.48 -20.14
CA GLU A 106 -0.62 5.23 -21.40
C GLU A 106 -1.83 6.17 -21.54
N LYS A 107 -3.03 5.72 -21.17
CA LYS A 107 -4.23 6.58 -21.16
C LYS A 107 -4.07 7.76 -20.21
N MET A 108 -3.54 7.52 -19.02
CA MET A 108 -3.28 8.60 -18.04
C MET A 108 -2.28 9.62 -18.57
N ILE A 109 -1.22 9.16 -19.24
CA ILE A 109 -0.21 10.02 -19.87
C ILE A 109 -0.82 10.84 -21.01
N GLN A 110 -1.61 10.21 -21.88
CA GLN A 110 -2.30 10.88 -22.99
C GLN A 110 -3.30 11.93 -22.49
N ALA A 111 -3.92 11.69 -21.33
CA ALA A 111 -4.78 12.65 -20.64
C ALA A 111 -4.01 13.76 -19.90
N GLY A 112 -2.67 13.76 -19.95
CA GLY A 112 -1.82 14.79 -19.35
C GLY A 112 -1.45 14.55 -17.88
N HIS A 113 -1.79 13.40 -17.30
CA HIS A 113 -1.42 13.04 -15.93
C HIS A 113 -0.02 12.41 -15.89
N LEU A 114 1.02 13.24 -15.90
CA LEU A 114 2.41 12.78 -16.00
C LEU A 114 3.06 12.46 -14.64
N ASP A 115 2.56 13.07 -13.57
CA ASP A 115 3.10 12.94 -12.22
C ASP A 115 2.36 11.89 -11.40
N GLY A 116 3.09 11.22 -10.51
CA GLY A 116 2.52 10.32 -9.51
C GLY A 116 1.92 9.03 -10.09
N LEU A 117 2.30 8.60 -11.29
CA LEU A 117 1.89 7.30 -11.85
C LEU A 117 2.73 6.16 -11.28
N ALA A 118 2.12 5.00 -11.09
CA ALA A 118 2.80 3.80 -10.61
C ALA A 118 2.17 2.52 -11.19
N PHE A 119 2.95 1.45 -11.36
CA PHE A 119 2.43 0.12 -11.70
C PHE A 119 1.59 -0.46 -10.56
N HIS A 120 1.98 -0.17 -9.32
CA HIS A 120 1.29 -0.63 -8.13
C HIS A 120 0.88 0.54 -7.23
N GLU A 121 -0.36 0.51 -6.75
CA GLU A 121 -0.93 1.56 -5.92
C GLU A 121 -1.42 1.00 -4.60
N LEU A 122 -0.88 1.49 -3.48
CA LEU A 122 -1.25 1.02 -2.15
C LEU A 122 -2.58 1.62 -1.70
N VAL A 123 -3.57 0.77 -1.53
CA VAL A 123 -4.91 1.13 -1.02
C VAL A 123 -4.96 1.02 0.50
N ASP A 124 -4.35 -0.02 1.08
CA ASP A 124 -4.29 -0.18 2.54
C ASP A 124 -2.95 -0.75 3.01
N GLY A 125 -2.53 -0.32 4.20
CA GLY A 125 -1.28 -0.74 4.83
C GLY A 125 -0.16 0.30 4.80
N LYS A 126 -0.43 1.55 4.39
CA LYS A 126 0.54 2.65 4.34
C LYS A 126 1.38 2.76 5.61
N GLN A 127 0.74 2.86 6.78
CA GLN A 127 1.46 3.00 8.06
C GLN A 127 2.41 1.82 8.33
N ARG A 128 1.95 0.59 8.05
CA ARG A 128 2.70 -0.64 8.29
C ARG A 128 3.92 -0.74 7.36
N LEU A 129 3.71 -0.61 6.05
CA LEU A 129 4.82 -0.72 5.10
C LEU A 129 5.83 0.41 5.28
N THR A 130 5.37 1.64 5.54
CA THR A 130 6.29 2.75 5.79
C THR A 130 7.08 2.54 7.09
N ALA A 131 6.47 2.02 8.15
CA ALA A 131 7.21 1.67 9.37
C ALA A 131 8.28 0.59 9.12
N ILE A 132 7.98 -0.44 8.32
CA ILE A 132 8.95 -1.48 7.95
C ILE A 132 10.09 -0.88 7.13
N ALA A 133 9.79 -0.06 6.12
CA ALA A 133 10.79 0.61 5.30
C ALA A 133 11.67 1.57 6.13
N ASP A 134 11.05 2.34 7.04
CA ASP A 134 11.76 3.24 7.96
C ASP A 134 12.73 2.47 8.87
N PHE A 135 12.33 1.29 9.38
CA PHE A 135 13.19 0.43 10.19
C PHE A 135 14.38 -0.09 9.38
N MET A 136 14.11 -0.58 8.16
CA MET A 136 15.14 -1.05 7.24
C MET A 136 16.15 0.04 6.85
N GLN A 137 15.68 1.29 6.81
CA GLN A 137 16.50 2.49 6.58
C GLN A 137 17.23 2.99 7.83
N GLY A 138 17.06 2.34 8.98
CA GLY A 138 17.68 2.73 10.24
C GLY A 138 17.14 4.05 10.80
N LYS A 139 15.91 4.44 10.47
CA LYS A 139 15.29 5.69 10.98
C LYS A 139 14.80 5.59 12.42
N PHE A 140 14.67 4.37 12.94
CA PHE A 140 14.36 4.10 14.35
C PHE A 140 14.87 2.71 14.74
N GLU A 141 14.93 2.47 16.04
CA GLU A 141 15.34 1.20 16.65
C GLU A 141 14.12 0.38 17.09
N ASP A 142 14.26 -0.94 17.11
CA ASP A 142 13.26 -1.84 17.70
C ASP A 142 13.14 -1.66 19.22
N SER A 143 12.25 -2.43 19.84
CA SER A 143 12.00 -2.38 21.29
C SER A 143 13.23 -2.72 22.15
N ASN A 144 14.27 -3.32 21.56
CA ASN A 144 15.51 -3.70 22.22
C ASN A 144 16.68 -2.75 21.90
N GLY A 145 16.42 -1.63 21.22
CA GLY A 145 17.44 -0.64 20.86
C GLY A 145 18.33 -1.09 19.70
N GLN A 146 17.89 -2.04 18.86
CA GLN A 146 18.62 -2.48 17.67
C GLN A 146 18.03 -1.88 16.40
N ASN A 147 18.86 -1.59 15.41
CA ASN A 147 18.41 -1.15 14.09
C ASN A 147 18.52 -2.30 13.08
N TYR A 148 17.86 -2.18 11.93
CA TYR A 148 17.91 -3.25 10.93
C TYR A 148 19.34 -3.58 10.47
N ALA A 149 20.23 -2.58 10.43
CA ALA A 149 21.61 -2.78 10.01
C ALA A 149 22.42 -3.65 10.99
N SER A 150 22.11 -3.59 12.29
CA SER A 150 22.78 -4.39 13.33
C SER A 150 22.33 -5.85 13.37
N LEU A 151 21.20 -6.19 12.74
CA LEU A 151 20.75 -7.58 12.59
C LEU A 151 21.76 -8.42 11.80
N ASP A 152 21.90 -9.68 12.19
CA ASP A 152 22.73 -10.62 11.46
C ASP A 152 22.10 -11.04 10.11
N ILE A 153 22.87 -11.75 9.28
CA ILE A 153 22.41 -12.16 7.95
C ILE A 153 21.24 -13.14 8.00
N VAL A 154 21.13 -13.95 9.06
CA VAL A 154 20.05 -14.93 9.25
C VAL A 154 18.77 -14.23 9.67
N GLU A 155 18.85 -13.27 10.58
CA GLU A 155 17.76 -12.41 11.05
C GLU A 155 17.19 -11.57 9.92
N LYS A 156 18.05 -10.91 9.12
CA LYS A 156 17.64 -10.18 7.92
C LYS A 156 16.90 -11.08 6.93
N ARG A 157 17.39 -12.31 6.71
CA ARG A 157 16.72 -13.29 5.84
C ARG A 157 15.35 -13.70 6.39
N LYS A 158 15.22 -13.94 7.69
CA LYS A 158 13.93 -14.25 8.34
C LYS A 158 12.95 -13.08 8.23
N PHE A 159 13.44 -11.86 8.44
CA PHE A 159 12.63 -10.64 8.34
C PHE A 159 12.10 -10.44 6.91
N LEU A 160 12.96 -10.50 5.90
CA LEU A 160 12.56 -10.36 4.49
C LEU A 160 11.68 -11.53 4.02
N GLY A 161 11.98 -12.74 4.49
CA GLY A 161 11.25 -13.96 4.18
C GLY A 161 9.99 -14.16 5.02
N TYR A 162 9.57 -13.15 5.78
CA TYR A 162 8.36 -13.19 6.58
C TYR A 162 7.12 -13.32 5.68
N THR A 163 6.23 -14.26 6.01
CA THR A 163 5.05 -14.62 5.20
C THR A 163 3.74 -14.60 5.98
N LYS A 164 3.74 -14.13 7.24
CA LYS A 164 2.53 -14.00 8.06
C LYS A 164 1.77 -12.70 7.79
N CYS A 165 1.58 -12.42 6.51
CA CYS A 165 0.75 -11.34 6.02
C CYS A 165 0.10 -11.78 4.70
N SER A 166 -0.96 -11.07 4.31
CA SER A 166 -1.69 -11.37 3.08
C SER A 166 -1.67 -10.18 2.13
N LEU A 167 -1.51 -10.44 0.83
CA LEU A 167 -1.74 -9.44 -0.20
C LEU A 167 -3.12 -9.66 -0.84
N ALA A 168 -3.92 -8.60 -0.89
CA ALA A 168 -5.11 -8.50 -1.72
C ALA A 168 -4.77 -7.65 -2.96
N LEU A 169 -4.72 -8.32 -4.11
CA LEU A 169 -4.40 -7.68 -5.39
C LEU A 169 -5.69 -7.39 -6.15
N MET A 170 -5.83 -6.14 -6.59
CA MET A 170 -6.92 -5.66 -7.44
C MET A 170 -6.36 -5.37 -8.83
N GLU A 171 -6.64 -6.25 -9.79
CA GLU A 171 -6.16 -6.11 -11.16
C GLU A 171 -7.03 -5.12 -11.94
N ASN A 172 -6.42 -4.03 -12.43
CA ASN A 172 -7.06 -3.01 -13.26
C ASN A 172 -8.39 -2.46 -12.69
N ALA A 173 -8.47 -2.32 -11.37
CA ALA A 173 -9.67 -1.80 -10.73
C ALA A 173 -9.93 -0.33 -11.08
N ASP A 174 -11.19 0.02 -11.32
CA ASP A 174 -11.59 1.42 -11.50
C ASP A 174 -11.60 2.20 -10.17
N ASP A 175 -11.67 3.52 -10.24
CA ASP A 175 -11.59 4.37 -9.06
C ASP A 175 -12.79 4.16 -8.12
N GLN A 176 -13.96 3.76 -8.63
CA GLN A 176 -15.12 3.42 -7.80
C GLN A 176 -14.88 2.13 -6.99
N GLN A 177 -14.29 1.11 -7.61
CA GLN A 177 -13.89 -0.13 -6.96
C GLN A 177 -12.81 0.12 -5.91
N ILE A 178 -11.83 0.99 -6.20
CA ILE A 178 -10.78 1.40 -5.26
C ILE A 178 -11.38 2.11 -4.06
N LYS A 179 -12.28 3.06 -4.28
CA LYS A 179 -13.01 3.76 -3.21
C LYS A 179 -13.77 2.79 -2.32
N GLN A 180 -14.47 1.82 -2.90
CA GLN A 180 -15.19 0.80 -2.13
C GLN A 180 -14.25 -0.09 -1.32
N ALA A 181 -13.16 -0.56 -1.92
CA ALA A 181 -12.14 -1.35 -1.25
C ALA A 181 -11.56 -0.58 -0.05
N PHE A 182 -11.14 0.67 -0.25
CA PHE A 182 -10.61 1.54 0.79
C PHE A 182 -11.57 1.72 1.96
N LEU A 183 -12.84 2.01 1.68
CA LEU A 183 -13.86 2.18 2.71
C LEU A 183 -14.15 0.89 3.48
N SER A 184 -14.15 -0.26 2.79
CA SER A 184 -14.43 -1.56 3.41
C SER A 184 -13.36 -2.00 4.40
N VAL A 185 -12.08 -1.84 4.06
CA VAL A 185 -10.97 -2.28 4.92
C VAL A 185 -10.82 -1.36 6.14
N ASN A 186 -10.98 -0.05 5.96
CA ASN A 186 -10.91 0.92 7.05
C ASN A 186 -12.13 0.91 7.99
N HIS A 187 -13.20 0.19 7.65
CA HIS A 187 -14.31 -0.06 8.57
C HIS A 187 -13.95 -1.09 9.67
N THR A 188 -12.88 -1.87 9.49
CA THR A 188 -12.57 -3.04 10.35
C THR A 188 -11.28 -2.94 11.17
N ALA A 189 -10.34 -2.07 10.79
CA ALA A 189 -9.07 -1.82 11.51
C ALA A 189 -9.05 -0.41 12.12
N MET A 190 -8.14 -0.16 13.09
CA MET A 190 -7.95 1.10 13.85
C MET A 190 -8.67 2.31 13.22
N PRO A 191 -9.82 2.72 13.80
CA PRO A 191 -10.80 3.55 13.09
C PRO A 191 -10.16 4.85 12.63
N MET A 192 -10.19 5.05 11.32
CA MET A 192 -9.89 6.33 10.71
C MET A 192 -10.88 7.38 11.22
N SER A 193 -10.46 8.65 11.30
CA SER A 193 -11.34 9.69 11.82
C SER A 193 -12.60 9.82 10.95
N ILE A 194 -13.72 10.16 11.58
CA ILE A 194 -15.03 10.29 10.90
C ILE A 194 -14.93 11.35 9.80
N GLU A 195 -14.17 12.42 10.04
CA GLU A 195 -13.92 13.51 9.10
C GLU A 195 -13.27 12.99 7.83
N HIS A 196 -12.25 12.15 7.96
CA HIS A 196 -11.55 11.59 6.80
C HIS A 196 -12.44 10.59 6.05
N ILE A 197 -13.20 9.74 6.76
CA ILE A 197 -14.18 8.85 6.12
C ILE A 197 -15.24 9.65 5.34
N ASN A 198 -15.70 10.77 5.88
CA ASN A 198 -16.67 11.64 5.20
C ASN A 198 -16.06 12.33 3.97
N PHE A 199 -14.80 12.78 4.06
CA PHE A 199 -14.05 13.26 2.91
C PHE A 199 -14.00 12.22 1.79
N ILE A 200 -13.62 10.97 2.07
CA ILE A 200 -13.58 9.92 1.05
C ILE A 200 -14.96 9.68 0.44
N LYS A 201 -16.01 9.64 1.26
CA LYS A 201 -17.39 9.48 0.78
C LYS A 201 -17.81 10.62 -0.16
N SER A 202 -17.35 11.85 0.09
CA SER A 202 -17.69 13.03 -0.73
C SER A 202 -16.99 13.10 -2.10
N ILE A 203 -15.93 12.31 -2.34
CA ILE A 203 -15.27 12.27 -3.65
C ILE A 203 -16.25 11.71 -4.68
N ASN A 204 -16.71 12.52 -5.62
CA ASN A 204 -17.58 12.06 -6.70
C ASN A 204 -16.71 11.52 -7.83
N ILE A 205 -16.83 10.22 -8.09
CA ILE A 205 -16.12 9.45 -9.12
C ILE A 205 -17.13 9.11 -10.21
#